data_AF-A0A1H3SK99-F1
#
_entry.id   AF-A0A1H3SK99-F1
#
_cell.length_a   1.000
_cell.length_b   1.000
_cell.length_c   1.000
_cell.angle_alpha   90.00
_cell.angle_beta   90.00
_cell.angle_gamma   90.00
#
_symmetry.space_group_name_H-M   'P 1'
#
loop_
_entity.id
_entity.type
_entity.pdbx_description
1 polymer ?
#
loop_
_entity_poly.entity_id
_entity_poly.type
_entity_poly.pdbx_seq_one_letter_code
_entity_poly.pdbx_strand_id
1 'polypeptide(L)'
;MTKDNVNNFEQVSEKTKFLIISIFPVASLILAFFVSDIKEIVNGLFKIIIQPDVLLTDYIKVGGLGAALVNSALLTLINIFFLWKLRFHMGGFPISAIFIIAGFSFFGKNIFNVWPIYIGGYLYAKYLKKRFKSFLIISMFGTALSPMIFEVARALSPSNYWGLLFAILAGIVVGFFLPPVASHLLRAHEGYSLYNVGFAAGFIGTIVMAFMKSYGFSNEPRMILSTEHDFLLKVFLAGFCITLVIIGYFMNGKSLFKNYSKILRTSGKLVDDFTFIAGFGITLINMGIMGIIGLVYVFISKGVMNGPIVGALLTIIGFSSFGKHPRNCIPVLLGVFIASILNVWDTSSTTVIIAALFGTSLAPIAGDYGVISGLLAGFLHLSVSMNVGVLHGGMNLYNNGFSTGIIATMLVPILDVFKRRDN
;
A
#
# COMPACT_ATOMS: atom_id res chain seq x y z
N MET A 1 3.88 -17.00 22.34
CA MET A 1 5.34 -17.26 22.28
C MET A 1 5.96 -16.80 23.60
N THR A 2 6.85 -17.62 24.16
CA THR A 2 7.48 -17.49 25.48
C THR A 2 8.36 -16.23 25.59
N LYS A 3 8.51 -15.72 26.83
CA LYS A 3 9.27 -14.50 27.17
C LYS A 3 10.74 -14.51 26.70
N ASP A 4 11.30 -15.66 26.35
CA ASP A 4 12.72 -15.82 26.02
C ASP A 4 13.15 -15.25 24.66
N ASN A 5 12.21 -15.06 23.72
CA ASN A 5 12.55 -14.46 22.42
C ASN A 5 12.68 -12.92 22.45
N VAL A 6 12.20 -12.27 23.52
CA VAL A 6 12.18 -10.79 23.64
C VAL A 6 13.55 -10.23 24.10
N ASN A 7 14.42 -11.08 24.67
CA ASN A 7 15.67 -10.65 25.30
C ASN A 7 16.90 -10.58 24.37
N ASN A 8 16.76 -10.89 23.07
CA ASN A 8 17.91 -11.04 22.17
C ASN A 8 18.18 -9.85 21.21
N PHE A 9 17.42 -8.76 21.32
CA PHE A 9 17.59 -7.58 20.46
C PHE A 9 17.68 -6.30 21.30
N GLU A 10 18.47 -5.33 20.84
CA GLU A 10 18.51 -4.01 21.47
C GLU A 10 17.10 -3.41 21.50
N GLN A 11 16.60 -3.13 22.70
CA GLN A 11 15.26 -2.57 22.87
C GLN A 11 15.28 -1.09 22.49
N VAL A 12 14.65 -0.79 21.36
CA VAL A 12 14.50 0.58 20.85
C VAL A 12 13.25 1.19 21.48
N SER A 13 13.40 2.39 22.05
CA SER A 13 12.25 3.12 22.60
C SER A 13 11.19 3.39 21.52
N GLU A 14 9.91 3.33 21.88
CA GLU A 14 8.83 3.65 20.94
C GLU A 14 8.97 5.06 20.37
N LYS A 15 9.39 6.04 21.18
CA LYS A 15 9.66 7.40 20.73
C LYS A 15 10.67 7.42 19.57
N THR A 16 11.76 6.66 19.69
CA THR A 16 12.77 6.53 18.63
C THR A 16 12.18 5.91 17.37
N LYS A 17 11.35 4.87 17.49
CA LYS A 17 10.69 4.25 16.33
C LYS A 17 9.79 5.25 15.60
N PHE A 18 8.96 6.00 16.32
CA PHE A 18 8.12 7.05 15.75
C PHE A 18 8.95 8.13 15.02
N LEU A 19 10.08 8.57 15.60
CA LEU A 19 10.99 9.53 14.97
C LEU A 19 11.58 8.98 13.66
N ILE A 20 12.06 7.73 13.66
CA ILE A 20 12.65 7.11 12.47
C ILE A 20 11.61 6.99 11.34
N ILE A 21 10.40 6.56 11.66
CA ILE A 21 9.33 6.44 10.65
C ILE A 21 8.88 7.83 10.14
N SER A 22 9.11 8.90 10.91
CA SER A 22 8.82 10.27 10.49
C SER A 22 9.88 10.86 9.53
N ILE A 23 11.01 10.18 9.31
CA ILE A 23 12.07 10.67 8.40
C ILE A 23 11.54 10.90 6.99
N PHE A 24 10.79 9.94 6.43
CA PHE A 24 10.25 10.07 5.07
C PHE A 24 9.36 11.31 4.90
N PRO A 25 8.25 11.47 5.66
CA PRO A 25 7.37 12.61 5.44
C PRO A 25 8.06 13.95 5.77
N VAL A 26 8.95 14.01 6.75
CA VAL A 26 9.73 15.23 7.03
C VAL A 26 10.67 15.55 5.86
N ALA A 27 11.39 14.57 5.32
CA ALA A 27 12.24 14.76 4.14
C ALA A 27 11.42 15.18 2.91
N SER A 28 10.21 14.64 2.73
CA SER A 28 9.29 15.06 1.67
C SER A 28 8.84 16.51 1.81
N LEU A 29 8.50 16.98 3.03
CA LEU A 29 8.20 18.40 3.26
C LEU A 29 9.38 19.29 2.92
N ILE A 30 10.57 18.94 3.42
CA ILE A 30 11.79 19.69 3.16
C ILE A 30 12.04 19.79 1.65
N LEU A 31 12.00 18.65 0.95
CA LEU A 31 12.18 18.61 -0.49
C LEU A 31 11.13 19.45 -1.22
N ALA A 32 9.87 19.43 -0.79
CA ALA A 32 8.80 20.19 -1.42
C ALA A 32 9.11 21.70 -1.46
N PHE A 33 9.61 22.27 -0.36
CA PHE A 33 9.98 23.68 -0.28
C PHE A 33 11.30 24.01 -0.97
N PHE A 34 12.12 23.01 -1.31
CA PHE A 34 13.29 23.22 -2.17
C PHE A 34 12.95 23.23 -3.67
N VAL A 35 11.90 22.52 -4.08
CA VAL A 35 11.57 22.34 -5.51
C VAL A 35 10.41 23.21 -5.98
N SER A 36 9.67 23.86 -5.08
CA SER A 36 8.50 24.69 -5.43
C SER A 36 8.26 25.81 -4.42
N ASP A 37 7.74 26.93 -4.90
CA ASP A 37 7.35 28.06 -4.07
C ASP A 37 6.06 27.76 -3.28
N ILE A 38 5.89 28.43 -2.13
CA ILE A 38 4.70 28.26 -1.27
C ILE A 38 3.40 28.49 -2.04
N LYS A 39 3.36 29.50 -2.93
CA LYS A 39 2.17 29.81 -3.74
C LYS A 39 1.83 28.67 -4.70
N GLU A 40 2.84 28.07 -5.33
CA GLU A 40 2.65 26.93 -6.23
C GLU A 40 2.17 25.69 -5.47
N ILE A 41 2.76 25.43 -4.30
CA ILE A 41 2.33 24.34 -3.42
C ILE A 41 0.85 24.49 -3.03
N VAL A 42 0.44 25.67 -2.57
CA VAL A 42 -0.95 25.92 -2.15
C VAL A 42 -1.92 25.77 -3.32
N ASN A 43 -1.60 26.34 -4.48
CA ASN A 43 -2.42 26.21 -5.69
C ASN A 43 -2.48 24.74 -6.17
N GLY A 44 -1.36 24.04 -6.13
CA GLY A 44 -1.26 22.63 -6.47
C GLY A 44 -2.07 21.73 -5.54
N LEU A 45 -2.05 21.99 -4.23
CA LEU A 45 -2.88 21.29 -3.25
C LEU A 45 -4.37 21.50 -3.52
N PHE A 46 -4.77 22.73 -3.86
CA PHE A 46 -6.15 23.01 -4.25
C PHE A 46 -6.55 22.18 -5.48
N LYS A 47 -5.72 22.15 -6.53
CA LYS A 47 -5.94 21.32 -7.71
C LYS A 47 -6.08 19.83 -7.36
N ILE A 48 -5.21 19.31 -6.50
CA ILE A 48 -5.25 17.91 -6.03
C ILE A 48 -6.58 17.61 -5.32
N ILE A 49 -7.08 18.52 -4.47
CA ILE A 49 -8.31 18.28 -3.69
C ILE A 49 -9.55 18.23 -4.58
N ILE A 50 -9.63 19.08 -5.60
CA ILE A 50 -10.81 19.17 -6.48
C ILE A 50 -10.75 18.17 -7.65
N GLN A 51 -9.62 17.51 -7.86
CA GLN A 51 -9.41 16.58 -8.96
C GLN A 51 -10.16 15.25 -8.70
N PRO A 52 -10.95 14.75 -9.66
CA PRO A 52 -11.50 13.40 -9.58
C PRO A 52 -10.39 12.34 -9.62
N ASP A 53 -10.42 11.43 -8.66
CA ASP A 53 -9.31 10.52 -8.30
C ASP A 53 -9.41 9.10 -8.89
N VAL A 54 -10.11 8.92 -10.01
CA VAL A 54 -10.37 7.58 -10.56
C VAL A 54 -9.09 6.95 -11.11
N LEU A 55 -8.89 5.67 -10.76
CA LEU A 55 -7.86 4.78 -11.30
C LEU A 55 -6.42 5.23 -11.01
N LEU A 56 -5.76 5.95 -11.93
CA LEU A 56 -4.37 6.39 -11.83
C LEU A 56 -4.26 7.87 -12.19
N THR A 57 -4.64 8.73 -11.25
CA THR A 57 -4.47 10.18 -11.35
C THR A 57 -3.27 10.62 -10.54
N ASP A 58 -2.17 10.92 -11.23
CA ASP A 58 -0.90 11.32 -10.62
C ASP A 58 -0.91 12.78 -10.16
N TYR A 59 -0.72 12.99 -8.87
CA TYR A 59 -0.71 14.32 -8.27
C TYR A 59 0.52 15.14 -8.63
N ILE A 60 1.62 14.51 -9.05
CA ILE A 60 2.76 15.23 -9.61
C ILE A 60 2.33 15.96 -10.89
N LYS A 61 1.54 15.29 -11.74
CA LYS A 61 1.05 15.91 -12.99
C LYS A 61 -0.05 16.94 -12.74
N VAL A 62 -0.92 16.71 -11.74
CA VAL A 62 -2.07 17.57 -11.44
C VAL A 62 -1.67 18.83 -10.69
N GLY A 63 -0.95 18.67 -9.58
CA GLY A 63 -0.61 19.75 -8.64
C GLY A 63 0.85 20.19 -8.68
N GLY A 64 1.73 19.47 -9.38
CA GLY A 64 3.17 19.67 -9.32
C GLY A 64 3.84 18.85 -8.22
N LEU A 65 5.16 18.67 -8.34
CA LEU A 65 5.95 17.85 -7.41
C LEU A 65 5.86 18.35 -5.96
N GLY A 66 6.02 19.65 -5.72
CA GLY A 66 5.96 20.23 -4.39
C GLY A 66 4.62 19.97 -3.69
N ALA A 67 3.50 20.18 -4.38
CA ALA A 67 2.17 19.92 -3.83
C ALA A 67 1.92 18.43 -3.53
N ALA A 68 2.36 17.53 -4.41
CA ALA A 68 2.25 16.08 -4.20
C ALA A 68 3.06 15.62 -2.96
N LEU A 69 4.28 16.14 -2.80
CA LEU A 69 5.13 15.87 -1.63
C LEU A 69 4.51 16.40 -0.33
N VAL A 70 3.95 17.61 -0.33
CA VAL A 70 3.26 18.17 0.84
C VAL A 70 1.99 17.38 1.18
N ASN A 71 1.18 17.01 0.19
CA ASN A 71 -0.01 16.18 0.41
C ASN A 71 0.36 14.84 1.08
N SER A 72 1.38 14.15 0.55
CA SER A 72 1.89 12.91 1.11
C SER A 72 2.41 13.08 2.54
N ALA A 73 3.22 14.10 2.78
CA ALA A 73 3.80 14.30 4.09
C ALA A 73 2.77 14.67 5.15
N LEU A 74 1.84 15.58 4.86
CA LEU A 74 0.80 16.00 5.81
C LEU A 74 -0.09 14.83 6.20
N LEU A 75 -0.61 14.07 5.22
CA LEU A 75 -1.43 12.89 5.49
C LEU A 75 -0.68 11.85 6.32
N THR A 76 0.60 11.63 6.02
CA THR A 76 1.45 10.70 6.75
C THR A 76 1.68 11.15 8.19
N LEU A 77 2.04 12.42 8.41
CA LEU A 77 2.29 12.99 9.74
C LEU A 77 1.03 12.99 10.62
N ILE A 78 -0.14 13.30 10.05
CA ILE A 78 -1.41 13.22 10.77
C ILE A 78 -1.69 11.78 11.24
N ASN A 79 -1.39 10.79 10.40
CA ASN A 79 -1.56 9.38 10.74
C ASN A 79 -0.55 8.88 11.78
N ILE A 80 0.70 9.30 11.67
CA ILE A 80 1.72 9.08 12.71
C ILE A 80 1.24 9.69 14.04
N PHE A 81 0.69 10.91 14.01
CA PHE A 81 0.13 11.57 15.20
C PHE A 81 -1.05 10.78 15.80
N PHE A 82 -1.98 10.25 15.00
CA PHE A 82 -3.05 9.41 15.54
C PHE A 82 -2.53 8.13 16.20
N LEU A 83 -1.56 7.45 15.58
CA LEU A 83 -0.93 6.26 16.15
C LEU A 83 -0.21 6.59 17.48
N TRP A 84 0.50 7.72 17.53
CA TRP A 84 1.17 8.19 18.74
C TRP A 84 0.18 8.55 19.85
N LYS A 85 -0.84 9.36 19.55
CA LYS A 85 -1.88 9.80 20.49
C LYS A 85 -2.65 8.62 21.09
N LEU A 86 -2.90 7.58 20.29
CA LEU A 86 -3.58 6.36 20.72
C LEU A 86 -2.62 5.30 21.32
N ARG A 87 -1.34 5.67 21.51
CA ARG A 87 -0.28 4.86 22.14
C ARG A 87 -0.10 3.50 21.47
N PHE A 88 -0.03 3.46 20.15
CA PHE A 88 0.31 2.24 19.42
C PHE A 88 1.76 1.83 19.66
N HIS A 89 2.01 0.51 19.69
CA HIS A 89 3.35 -0.02 19.52
C HIS A 89 3.69 0.01 18.03
N MET A 90 4.85 0.57 17.68
CA MET A 90 5.30 0.68 16.30
C MET A 90 5.91 -0.64 15.81
N GLY A 91 5.03 -1.60 15.51
CA GLY A 91 5.34 -2.86 14.85
C GLY A 91 5.21 -2.78 13.32
N GLY A 92 5.41 -3.90 12.64
CA GLY A 92 5.34 -3.99 11.18
C GLY A 92 3.97 -3.63 10.59
N PHE A 93 2.87 -4.00 11.26
CA PHE A 93 1.52 -3.71 10.78
C PHE A 93 1.19 -2.20 10.79
N PRO A 94 1.45 -1.43 11.86
CA PRO A 94 1.39 0.04 11.81
C PRO A 94 2.34 0.68 10.79
N ILE A 95 3.59 0.19 10.68
CA ILE A 95 4.58 0.73 9.73
C ILE A 95 4.08 0.58 8.29
N SER A 96 3.59 -0.60 7.92
CA SER A 96 3.06 -0.84 6.57
C SER A 96 1.88 0.07 6.23
N ALA A 97 1.00 0.34 7.20
CA ALA A 97 -0.12 1.28 7.03
C ALA A 97 0.35 2.72 6.81
N ILE A 98 1.36 3.19 7.55
CA ILE A 98 1.94 4.55 7.39
C ILE A 98 2.49 4.72 5.98
N PHE A 99 3.32 3.79 5.51
CA PHE A 99 3.94 3.88 4.19
C PHE A 99 2.95 3.70 3.05
N ILE A 100 1.87 2.94 3.26
CA ILE A 100 0.76 2.90 2.30
C ILE A 100 0.06 4.27 2.22
N ILE A 101 -0.19 4.94 3.35
CA ILE A 101 -0.78 6.28 3.34
C ILE A 101 0.16 7.22 2.59
N ALA A 102 1.46 7.22 2.93
CA ALA A 102 2.46 8.03 2.26
C ALA A 102 2.46 7.80 0.74
N GLY A 103 2.47 6.54 0.32
CA GLY A 103 2.55 6.17 -1.09
C GLY A 103 1.32 6.54 -1.91
N PHE A 104 0.14 6.14 -1.45
CA PHE A 104 -1.11 6.46 -2.16
C PHE A 104 -1.51 7.94 -2.01
N SER A 105 -0.78 8.73 -1.23
CA SER A 105 -0.97 10.18 -1.22
C SER A 105 -0.27 10.89 -2.39
N PHE A 106 0.43 10.16 -3.26
CA PHE A 106 0.87 10.68 -4.55
C PHE A 106 -0.17 10.46 -5.66
N PHE A 107 -1.21 9.65 -5.41
CA PHE A 107 -2.31 9.40 -6.35
C PHE A 107 -3.55 8.85 -5.64
N GLY A 108 -4.67 9.56 -5.74
CA GLY A 108 -5.98 9.08 -5.28
C GLY A 108 -6.31 9.29 -3.79
N LYS A 109 -5.34 9.65 -2.93
CA LYS A 109 -5.60 10.06 -1.54
C LYS A 109 -5.11 11.47 -1.28
N ASN A 110 -6.02 12.33 -0.85
CA ASN A 110 -5.69 13.70 -0.51
C ASN A 110 -6.16 14.07 0.89
N ILE A 111 -5.69 15.22 1.38
CA ILE A 111 -6.00 15.73 2.73
C ILE A 111 -7.49 15.97 2.99
N PHE A 112 -8.37 15.79 2.00
CA PHE A 112 -9.82 15.92 2.13
C PHE A 112 -10.56 14.58 2.04
N ASN A 113 -10.24 13.75 1.04
CA ASN A 113 -11.05 12.58 0.68
C ASN A 113 -10.91 11.38 1.62
N VAL A 114 -9.92 11.34 2.51
CA VAL A 114 -9.71 10.16 3.37
C VAL A 114 -10.65 10.08 4.58
N TRP A 115 -11.13 11.22 5.09
CA TRP A 115 -11.78 11.31 6.40
C TRP A 115 -13.12 10.59 6.55
N PRO A 116 -14.01 10.56 5.54
CA PRO A 116 -15.28 9.82 5.66
C PRO A 116 -15.07 8.34 6.04
N ILE A 117 -14.01 7.71 5.52
CA ILE A 117 -13.68 6.33 5.86
C ILE A 117 -13.26 6.18 7.34
N TYR A 118 -12.48 7.13 7.89
CA TYR A 118 -12.11 7.13 9.31
C TYR A 118 -13.35 7.28 10.20
N ILE A 119 -14.26 8.18 9.83
CA ILE A 119 -15.51 8.40 10.55
C ILE A 119 -16.33 7.10 10.56
N GLY A 120 -16.45 6.42 9.42
CA GLY A 120 -17.09 5.11 9.32
C GLY A 120 -16.49 4.07 10.27
N GLY A 121 -15.17 3.92 10.27
CA GLY A 121 -14.48 3.00 11.18
C GLY A 121 -14.61 3.37 12.66
N TYR A 122 -14.66 4.67 12.98
CA TYR A 122 -14.94 5.16 14.32
C TYR A 122 -16.37 4.81 14.77
N LEU A 123 -17.36 5.00 13.91
CA LEU A 123 -18.74 4.63 14.19
C LEU A 123 -18.88 3.12 14.39
N TYR A 124 -18.17 2.30 13.60
CA TYR A 124 -18.13 0.85 13.79
C TYR A 124 -17.54 0.47 15.16
N ALA A 125 -16.46 1.14 15.57
CA ALA A 125 -15.87 0.94 16.89
C ALA A 125 -16.87 1.26 18.01
N LYS A 126 -17.59 2.38 17.87
CA LYS A 126 -18.64 2.81 18.81
C LYS A 126 -19.80 1.82 18.87
N TYR A 127 -20.25 1.32 17.71
CA TYR A 127 -21.30 0.31 17.60
C TYR A 127 -20.93 -0.97 18.36
N LEU A 128 -19.70 -1.45 18.21
CA LEU A 128 -19.19 -2.61 18.94
C LEU A 128 -18.78 -2.31 20.40
N LYS A 129 -18.97 -1.07 20.88
CA LYS A 129 -18.52 -0.62 22.21
C LYS A 129 -17.02 -0.90 22.46
N LYS A 130 -16.21 -0.79 21.41
CA LYS A 130 -14.75 -0.97 21.43
C LYS A 130 -14.02 0.35 21.22
N ARG A 131 -12.75 0.41 21.63
CA ARG A 131 -11.90 1.59 21.41
C ARG A 131 -11.57 1.70 19.92
N PHE A 132 -11.62 2.92 19.37
CA PHE A 132 -11.26 3.18 17.97
C PHE A 132 -9.84 2.70 17.60
N LYS A 133 -8.93 2.65 18.59
CA LYS A 133 -7.62 2.03 18.48
C LYS A 133 -7.66 0.64 17.81
N SER A 134 -8.68 -0.17 18.03
CA SER A 134 -8.78 -1.51 17.42
C SER A 134 -9.05 -1.49 15.92
N PHE A 135 -9.53 -0.37 15.37
CA PHE A 135 -9.96 -0.25 13.97
C PHE A 135 -9.18 0.79 13.17
N LEU A 136 -8.38 1.64 13.83
CA LEU A 136 -7.63 2.70 13.17
C LEU A 136 -6.81 2.20 11.97
N ILE A 137 -6.01 1.14 12.13
CA ILE A 137 -5.16 0.64 11.04
C ILE A 137 -6.02 0.11 9.87
N ILE A 138 -7.15 -0.54 10.17
CA ILE A 138 -8.09 -0.98 9.14
C ILE A 138 -8.69 0.24 8.43
N SER A 139 -9.02 1.33 9.15
CA SER A 139 -9.46 2.59 8.53
C SER A 139 -8.37 3.23 7.67
N MET A 140 -7.10 3.19 8.11
CA MET A 140 -5.95 3.67 7.31
C MET A 140 -5.87 2.93 5.98
N PHE A 141 -5.91 1.59 5.99
CA PHE A 141 -5.96 0.82 4.74
C PHE A 141 -7.27 1.05 3.97
N GLY A 142 -8.38 1.23 4.66
CA GLY A 142 -9.70 1.42 4.05
C GLY A 142 -9.84 2.66 3.17
N THR A 143 -8.98 3.65 3.37
CA THR A 143 -8.87 4.81 2.47
C THR A 143 -8.53 4.42 1.03
N ALA A 144 -8.28 3.14 0.72
CA ALA A 144 -8.32 2.59 -0.64
C ALA A 144 -9.54 3.02 -1.46
N LEU A 145 -10.68 3.23 -0.81
CA LEU A 145 -11.94 3.65 -1.42
C LEU A 145 -12.19 5.17 -1.31
N SER A 146 -11.17 5.97 -0.97
CA SER A 146 -11.34 7.44 -0.97
C SER A 146 -11.76 8.03 -2.32
N PRO A 147 -11.32 7.51 -3.50
CA PRO A 147 -11.80 8.03 -4.79
C PRO A 147 -13.30 7.85 -5.01
N MET A 148 -13.92 6.87 -4.35
CA MET A 148 -15.36 6.62 -4.43
C MET A 148 -16.17 7.85 -4.04
N ILE A 149 -15.66 8.70 -3.14
CA ILE A 149 -16.36 9.91 -2.70
C ILE A 149 -16.59 10.83 -3.91
N PHE A 150 -15.59 11.08 -4.73
CA PHE A 150 -15.77 11.94 -5.91
C PHE A 150 -16.67 11.30 -6.97
N GLU A 151 -16.60 9.98 -7.17
CA GLU A 151 -17.44 9.30 -8.16
C GLU A 151 -18.91 9.25 -7.75
N VAL A 152 -19.20 9.01 -6.47
CA VAL A 152 -20.57 9.07 -5.94
C VAL A 152 -21.10 10.51 -6.02
N ALA A 153 -20.27 11.51 -5.69
CA ALA A 153 -20.69 12.91 -5.79
C ALA A 153 -21.06 13.29 -7.22
N ARG A 154 -20.21 12.91 -8.19
CA ARG A 154 -20.43 13.16 -9.62
C ARG A 154 -21.65 12.42 -10.14
N ALA A 155 -21.85 11.17 -9.74
CA ALA A 155 -22.99 10.38 -10.20
C ALA A 155 -24.33 10.94 -9.67
N LEU A 156 -24.41 11.26 -8.38
CA LEU A 156 -25.68 11.61 -7.75
C LEU A 156 -26.09 13.07 -7.98
N SER A 157 -25.16 14.02 -8.05
CA SER A 157 -25.48 15.44 -8.28
C SER A 157 -24.25 16.24 -8.74
N PRO A 158 -23.93 16.27 -10.04
CA PRO A 158 -22.72 16.91 -10.59
C PRO A 158 -22.56 18.40 -10.27
N SER A 159 -23.66 19.13 -10.05
CA SER A 159 -23.71 20.59 -9.92
C SER A 159 -24.25 21.09 -8.58
N ASN A 160 -24.43 20.21 -7.58
CA ASN A 160 -25.11 20.54 -6.34
C ASN A 160 -24.33 20.06 -5.11
N TYR A 161 -24.36 20.85 -4.04
CA TYR A 161 -23.75 20.53 -2.74
C TYR A 161 -24.27 19.20 -2.16
N TRP A 162 -25.47 18.77 -2.54
CA TRP A 162 -26.03 17.47 -2.18
C TRP A 162 -25.19 16.28 -2.64
N GLY A 163 -24.52 16.37 -3.79
CA GLY A 163 -23.65 15.30 -4.30
C GLY A 163 -22.50 15.00 -3.35
N LEU A 164 -21.84 16.05 -2.85
CA LEU A 164 -20.78 15.93 -1.86
C LEU A 164 -21.28 15.34 -0.54
N LEU A 165 -22.49 15.74 -0.09
CA LEU A 165 -23.07 15.17 1.13
C LEU A 165 -23.31 13.66 0.98
N PHE A 166 -23.94 13.21 -0.11
CA PHE A 166 -24.17 11.79 -0.35
C PHE A 166 -22.87 11.00 -0.48
N ALA A 167 -21.85 11.59 -1.11
CA ALA A 167 -20.53 11.00 -1.19
C ALA A 167 -19.86 10.80 0.18
N ILE A 168 -19.94 11.80 1.06
CA ILE A 168 -19.44 11.70 2.44
C ILE A 168 -20.20 10.58 3.18
N LEU A 169 -21.53 10.54 3.06
CA LEU A 169 -22.34 9.48 3.68
C LEU A 169 -21.95 8.09 3.15
N ALA A 170 -21.79 7.94 1.83
CA ALA A 170 -21.34 6.70 1.22
C ALA A 170 -19.96 6.26 1.73
N GLY A 171 -19.01 7.21 1.85
CA GLY A 171 -17.70 6.95 2.46
C GLY A 171 -17.80 6.48 3.91
N ILE A 172 -18.66 7.10 4.71
CA ILE A 172 -18.91 6.67 6.10
C ILE A 172 -19.49 5.26 6.15
N VAL A 173 -20.47 4.95 5.30
CA VAL A 173 -21.10 3.62 5.22
C VAL A 173 -20.06 2.57 4.84
N VAL A 174 -19.24 2.83 3.82
CA VAL A 174 -18.16 1.93 3.42
C VAL A 174 -17.14 1.74 4.54
N GLY A 175 -16.71 2.82 5.19
CA GLY A 175 -15.79 2.75 6.32
C GLY A 175 -16.34 1.96 7.50
N PHE A 176 -17.66 1.98 7.71
CA PHE A 176 -18.35 1.22 8.74
C PHE A 176 -18.38 -0.28 8.45
N PHE A 177 -18.66 -0.67 7.20
CA PHE A 177 -18.77 -2.08 6.80
C PHE A 177 -17.43 -2.73 6.43
N LEU A 178 -16.38 -1.95 6.22
CA LEU A 178 -15.08 -2.50 5.83
C LEU A 178 -14.46 -3.46 6.86
N PRO A 179 -14.42 -3.16 8.18
CA PRO A 179 -13.81 -4.08 9.14
C PRO A 179 -14.41 -5.50 9.18
N PRO A 180 -15.75 -5.71 9.22
CA PRO A 180 -16.31 -7.06 9.21
C PRO A 180 -16.07 -7.77 7.87
N VAL A 181 -16.12 -7.07 6.73
CA VAL A 181 -15.83 -7.66 5.40
C VAL A 181 -14.37 -8.11 5.33
N ALA A 182 -13.41 -7.27 5.75
CA ALA A 182 -12.00 -7.62 5.78
C ALA A 182 -11.70 -8.80 6.71
N SER A 183 -12.37 -8.90 7.86
CA SER A 183 -12.23 -10.04 8.76
C SER A 183 -12.78 -11.33 8.16
N HIS A 184 -13.85 -11.26 7.38
CA HIS A 184 -14.43 -12.44 6.73
C HIS A 184 -13.51 -12.96 5.62
N LEU A 185 -13.08 -12.06 4.73
CA LEU A 185 -12.27 -12.40 3.56
C LEU A 185 -10.84 -12.84 3.89
N LEU A 186 -10.28 -12.44 5.03
CA LEU A 186 -8.99 -12.93 5.49
C LEU A 186 -8.94 -14.47 5.56
N ARG A 187 -10.07 -15.11 5.89
CA ARG A 187 -10.20 -16.57 5.96
C ARG A 187 -10.17 -17.23 4.59
N ALA A 188 -10.62 -16.56 3.54
CA ALA A 188 -10.68 -17.12 2.20
C ALA A 188 -9.29 -17.37 1.60
N HIS A 189 -8.28 -16.60 2.02
CA HIS A 189 -6.93 -16.70 1.52
C HIS A 189 -5.88 -17.02 2.60
N GLU A 190 -6.32 -17.33 3.83
CA GLU A 190 -5.50 -17.77 4.97
C GLU A 190 -4.23 -16.94 5.25
N GLY A 191 -4.28 -15.63 4.96
CA GLY A 191 -3.12 -14.74 5.13
C GLY A 191 -2.04 -14.82 4.06
N TYR A 192 -2.26 -15.53 2.93
CA TYR A 192 -1.33 -15.56 1.80
C TYR A 192 -1.34 -14.30 0.91
N SER A 193 -2.35 -13.43 1.07
CA SER A 193 -2.35 -12.08 0.52
C SER A 193 -2.13 -11.08 1.65
N LEU A 194 -1.01 -10.35 1.60
CA LEU A 194 -0.69 -9.30 2.56
C LEU A 194 -1.67 -8.11 2.50
N TYR A 195 -2.33 -7.88 1.37
CA TYR A 195 -3.23 -6.75 1.14
C TYR A 195 -4.70 -7.11 1.34
N ASN A 196 -5.04 -7.83 2.43
CA ASN A 196 -6.41 -8.25 2.73
C ASN A 196 -7.43 -7.09 2.72
N VAL A 197 -7.09 -5.91 3.24
CA VAL A 197 -8.02 -4.77 3.20
C VAL A 197 -8.25 -4.28 1.77
N GLY A 198 -7.27 -4.39 0.87
CA GLY A 198 -7.46 -4.13 -0.55
C GLY A 198 -8.38 -5.13 -1.24
N PHE A 199 -8.36 -6.39 -0.79
CA PHE A 199 -9.31 -7.42 -1.21
C PHE A 199 -10.73 -7.08 -0.77
N ALA A 200 -10.91 -6.73 0.50
CA ALA A 200 -12.19 -6.27 1.03
C ALA A 200 -12.73 -5.01 0.35
N ALA A 201 -11.86 -4.02 0.14
CA ALA A 201 -12.18 -2.80 -0.58
C ALA A 201 -12.62 -3.11 -2.02
N GLY A 202 -11.97 -4.07 -2.69
CA GLY A 202 -12.34 -4.52 -4.02
C GLY A 202 -13.77 -5.08 -4.09
N PHE A 203 -14.13 -5.98 -3.17
CA PHE A 203 -15.50 -6.50 -3.10
C PHE A 203 -16.54 -5.42 -2.85
N ILE A 204 -16.29 -4.52 -1.90
CA ILE A 204 -17.20 -3.40 -1.62
C ILE A 204 -17.31 -2.51 -2.86
N GLY A 205 -16.18 -2.16 -3.49
CA GLY A 205 -16.14 -1.36 -4.71
C GLY A 205 -16.89 -2.03 -5.88
N THR A 206 -16.84 -3.35 -6.00
CA THR A 206 -17.60 -4.10 -7.00
C THR A 206 -19.10 -4.00 -6.78
N ILE A 207 -19.56 -4.13 -5.53
CA ILE A 207 -20.98 -3.99 -5.19
C ILE A 207 -21.45 -2.56 -5.47
N VAL A 208 -20.67 -1.56 -5.05
CA VAL A 208 -20.98 -0.14 -5.30
C VAL A 208 -21.05 0.13 -6.80
N MET A 209 -20.09 -0.34 -7.58
CA MET A 209 -20.09 -0.14 -9.03
C MET A 209 -21.26 -0.86 -9.71
N ALA A 210 -21.58 -2.09 -9.29
CA ALA A 210 -22.72 -2.83 -9.83
C ALA A 210 -24.04 -2.09 -9.59
N PHE A 211 -24.21 -1.54 -8.38
CA PHE A 211 -25.34 -0.68 -8.05
C PHE A 211 -25.35 0.58 -8.91
N MET A 212 -24.24 1.30 -9.04
CA MET A 212 -24.16 2.50 -9.90
C MET A 212 -24.54 2.17 -11.37
N LYS A 213 -24.03 1.06 -11.93
CA LYS A 213 -24.36 0.62 -13.28
C LYS A 213 -25.84 0.30 -13.46
N SER A 214 -26.52 -0.26 -12.45
CA SER A 214 -27.96 -0.56 -12.57
C SER A 214 -28.84 0.68 -12.72
N TYR A 215 -28.33 1.86 -12.34
CA TYR A 215 -28.98 3.17 -12.55
C TYR A 215 -28.40 3.94 -13.74
N GLY A 216 -27.62 3.29 -14.61
CA GLY A 216 -27.09 3.90 -15.83
C GLY A 216 -25.80 4.69 -15.64
N PHE A 217 -25.17 4.64 -14.46
CA PHE A 217 -23.89 5.32 -14.24
C PHE A 217 -22.70 4.45 -14.64
N SER A 218 -21.83 5.02 -15.47
CA SER A 218 -20.52 4.44 -15.80
C SER A 218 -19.39 5.37 -15.40
N ASN A 219 -18.29 4.76 -14.96
CA ASN A 219 -17.03 5.46 -14.72
C ASN A 219 -16.14 5.24 -15.92
N GLU A 220 -15.64 6.32 -16.51
CA GLU A 220 -14.60 6.23 -17.52
C GLU A 220 -13.24 6.12 -16.82
N PRO A 221 -12.42 5.11 -17.17
CA PRO A 221 -11.08 5.00 -16.62
C PRO A 221 -10.26 6.22 -17.04
N ARG A 222 -9.59 6.86 -16.07
CA ARG A 222 -8.64 7.95 -16.34
C ARG A 222 -7.23 7.53 -15.98
N MET A 223 -6.30 7.85 -16.87
CA MET A 223 -4.87 7.63 -16.66
C MET A 223 -4.15 8.95 -16.93
N ILE A 224 -3.80 9.64 -15.85
CA ILE A 224 -3.06 10.90 -15.88
C ILE A 224 -1.74 10.63 -15.16
N LEU A 225 -0.64 10.59 -15.92
CA LEU A 225 0.68 10.22 -15.40
C LEU A 225 1.70 11.31 -15.71
N SER A 226 2.53 11.65 -14.72
CA SER A 226 3.70 12.47 -14.96
C SER A 226 4.80 11.66 -15.63
N THR A 227 5.58 12.31 -16.48
CA THR A 227 6.88 11.84 -16.98
C THR A 227 8.02 12.73 -16.51
N GLU A 228 7.72 13.70 -15.65
CA GLU A 228 8.63 14.73 -15.16
C GLU A 228 9.29 14.28 -13.85
N HIS A 229 10.46 14.84 -13.53
CA HIS A 229 11.21 14.59 -12.29
C HIS A 229 11.67 13.13 -12.06
N ASP A 230 11.74 12.32 -13.12
CA ASP A 230 12.09 10.90 -13.02
C ASP A 230 13.38 10.64 -12.21
N PHE A 231 14.48 11.28 -12.62
CA PHE A 231 15.78 11.14 -11.97
C PHE A 231 15.75 11.58 -10.50
N LEU A 232 15.12 12.73 -10.21
CA LEU A 232 15.02 13.26 -8.86
C LEU A 232 14.30 12.28 -7.91
N LEU A 233 13.18 11.70 -8.37
CA LEU A 233 12.43 10.72 -7.59
C LEU A 233 13.22 9.42 -7.35
N LYS A 234 13.96 8.95 -8.36
CA LYS A 234 14.86 7.78 -8.22
C LYS A 234 15.92 8.04 -7.15
N VAL A 235 16.60 9.19 -7.23
CA VAL A 235 17.65 9.57 -6.26
C VAL A 235 17.07 9.75 -4.86
N PHE A 236 15.93 10.44 -4.72
CA PHE A 236 15.29 10.66 -3.43
C PHE A 236 14.91 9.35 -2.73
N LEU A 237 14.24 8.44 -3.44
CA LEU A 237 13.86 7.14 -2.88
C LEU A 237 15.07 6.23 -2.62
N ALA A 238 16.08 6.24 -3.49
CA ALA A 238 17.32 5.51 -3.24
C ALA A 238 18.02 6.02 -1.96
N GLY A 239 18.14 7.34 -1.80
CA GLY A 239 18.70 7.98 -0.60
C GLY A 239 17.93 7.63 0.67
N PHE A 240 16.60 7.60 0.60
CA PHE A 240 15.75 7.16 1.71
C PHE A 240 15.98 5.69 2.06
N CYS A 241 16.03 4.78 1.07
CA CYS A 241 16.31 3.37 1.31
C CYS A 241 17.69 3.15 1.94
N ILE A 242 18.73 3.85 1.45
CA ILE A 242 20.08 3.81 2.01
C ILE A 242 20.08 4.29 3.46
N THR A 243 19.33 5.36 3.76
CA THR A 243 19.20 5.87 5.13
C THR A 243 18.57 4.84 6.07
N LEU A 244 17.54 4.11 5.64
CA LEU A 244 16.97 3.00 6.43
C LEU A 244 18.00 1.90 6.69
N VAL A 245 18.80 1.51 5.69
CA VAL A 245 19.86 0.51 5.85
C VAL A 245 20.93 0.99 6.83
N ILE A 246 21.38 2.24 6.72
CA ILE A 246 22.41 2.83 7.59
C ILE A 246 21.91 2.88 9.05
N ILE A 247 20.70 3.39 9.27
CA ILE A 247 20.11 3.44 10.62
C ILE A 247 19.97 2.02 11.18
N GLY A 248 19.42 1.09 10.39
CA GLY A 248 19.25 -0.30 10.80
C GLY A 248 20.57 -0.99 11.11
N TYR A 249 21.64 -0.69 10.36
CA TYR A 249 23.00 -1.20 10.60
C TYR A 249 23.53 -0.76 11.96
N PHE A 250 23.44 0.53 12.29
CA PHE A 250 23.89 1.03 13.59
C PHE A 250 23.07 0.46 14.75
N MET A 251 21.75 0.30 14.56
CA MET A 251 20.84 -0.28 15.55
C MET A 251 20.95 -1.80 15.69
N ASN A 252 21.71 -2.47 14.82
CA ASN A 252 22.00 -3.90 14.91
C ASN A 252 23.46 -4.15 15.32
N GLY A 253 24.06 -3.22 16.08
CA GLY A 253 25.44 -3.33 16.56
C GLY A 253 26.47 -3.35 15.42
N LYS A 254 26.26 -2.53 14.38
CA LYS A 254 27.12 -2.43 13.19
C LYS A 254 27.24 -3.76 12.44
N SER A 255 26.13 -4.47 12.27
CA SER A 255 26.07 -5.69 11.45
C SER A 255 24.87 -5.68 10.50
N LEU A 256 25.12 -5.91 9.21
CA LEU A 256 24.04 -6.05 8.23
C LEU A 256 23.38 -7.44 8.26
N PHE A 257 24.16 -8.47 8.56
CA PHE A 257 23.75 -9.86 8.34
C PHE A 257 23.33 -10.58 9.63
N LYS A 258 23.80 -10.14 10.80
CA LYS A 258 23.45 -10.76 12.08
C LYS A 258 21.93 -10.70 12.26
N ASN A 259 21.29 -11.86 12.38
CA ASN A 259 19.83 -12.05 12.46
C ASN A 259 19.03 -11.83 11.18
N TYR A 260 19.62 -11.40 10.05
CA TYR A 260 18.87 -11.20 8.80
C TYR A 260 18.29 -12.51 8.25
N SER A 261 18.98 -13.62 8.48
CA SER A 261 18.50 -14.97 8.14
C SER A 261 17.19 -15.35 8.84
N LYS A 262 16.85 -14.73 9.98
CA LYS A 262 15.56 -14.96 10.66
C LYS A 262 14.41 -14.48 9.79
N ILE A 263 14.53 -13.31 9.15
CA ILE A 263 13.55 -12.81 8.18
C ILE A 263 13.50 -13.72 6.94
N LEU A 264 14.65 -14.06 6.35
CA LEU A 264 14.69 -14.84 5.10
C LEU A 264 14.18 -16.29 5.21
N ARG A 265 13.98 -16.79 6.44
CA ARG A 265 13.44 -18.12 6.72
C ARG A 265 11.94 -18.11 7.02
N THR A 266 11.33 -16.94 7.19
CA THR A 266 9.87 -16.84 7.36
C THR A 266 9.17 -17.14 6.04
N SER A 267 7.93 -17.64 6.13
CA SER A 267 7.06 -17.69 4.95
C SER A 267 6.63 -16.27 4.54
N GLY A 268 6.43 -15.39 5.53
CA GLY A 268 5.94 -14.04 5.34
C GLY A 268 4.42 -13.93 5.41
N LYS A 269 3.70 -14.98 5.82
CA LYS A 269 2.22 -14.96 5.96
C LYS A 269 1.74 -13.76 6.79
N LEU A 270 0.51 -13.32 6.55
CA LEU A 270 -0.14 -12.19 7.22
C LEU A 270 -0.31 -12.46 8.73
N VAL A 271 0.76 -12.19 9.48
CA VAL A 271 0.97 -12.20 10.94
C VAL A 271 2.48 -12.03 11.25
N ASP A 272 3.36 -12.28 10.28
CA ASP A 272 4.81 -12.20 10.42
C ASP A 272 5.29 -10.74 10.58
N ASP A 273 5.31 -10.27 11.82
CA ASP A 273 5.85 -8.97 12.20
C ASP A 273 7.37 -9.05 12.40
N PHE A 274 8.14 -8.51 11.46
CA PHE A 274 9.60 -8.59 11.50
C PHE A 274 10.23 -7.76 12.62
N THR A 275 9.53 -6.73 13.10
CA THR A 275 10.01 -5.95 14.25
C THR A 275 10.08 -6.80 15.51
N PHE A 276 9.18 -7.79 15.61
CA PHE A 276 9.15 -8.77 16.70
C PHE A 276 10.07 -9.96 16.43
N ILE A 277 10.11 -10.46 15.20
CA ILE A 277 10.89 -11.67 14.83
C ILE A 277 12.39 -11.43 14.82
N ALA A 278 12.84 -10.28 14.30
CA ALA A 278 14.26 -10.00 14.04
C ALA A 278 14.75 -8.69 14.66
N GLY A 279 13.87 -7.94 15.33
CA GLY A 279 14.18 -6.64 15.91
C GLY A 279 14.03 -5.48 14.91
N PHE A 280 13.92 -4.27 15.45
CA PHE A 280 13.62 -3.08 14.67
C PHE A 280 14.76 -2.71 13.69
N GLY A 281 16.02 -2.80 14.11
CA GLY A 281 17.17 -2.49 13.25
C GLY A 281 17.23 -3.35 11.99
N ILE A 282 17.13 -4.68 12.14
CA ILE A 282 17.07 -5.61 11.00
C ILE A 282 15.83 -5.39 10.13
N THR A 283 14.71 -5.00 10.73
CA THR A 283 13.51 -4.64 9.97
C THR A 283 13.77 -3.45 9.05
N LEU A 284 14.42 -2.38 9.53
CA LEU A 284 14.78 -1.22 8.70
C LEU A 284 15.74 -1.61 7.56
N ILE A 285 16.71 -2.49 7.83
CA ILE A 285 17.61 -3.01 6.78
C ILE A 285 16.79 -3.72 5.70
N ASN A 286 15.88 -4.63 6.09
CA ASN A 286 15.02 -5.33 5.13
C ASN A 286 14.15 -4.36 4.32
N MET A 287 13.58 -3.35 4.98
CA MET A 287 12.79 -2.29 4.31
C MET A 287 13.60 -1.55 3.25
N GLY A 288 14.83 -1.14 3.58
CA GLY A 288 15.72 -0.45 2.63
C GLY A 288 16.18 -1.35 1.48
N ILE A 289 16.56 -2.60 1.75
CA ILE A 289 16.94 -3.57 0.71
C ILE A 289 15.78 -3.82 -0.25
N MET A 290 14.58 -4.02 0.27
CA MET A 290 13.39 -4.25 -0.53
C MET A 290 12.99 -3.03 -1.37
N GLY A 291 13.20 -1.82 -0.85
CA GLY A 291 13.05 -0.59 -1.63
C GLY A 291 14.04 -0.49 -2.79
N ILE A 292 15.31 -0.85 -2.56
CA ILE A 292 16.33 -0.92 -3.61
C ILE A 292 15.97 -1.97 -4.67
N ILE A 293 15.52 -3.16 -4.27
CA ILE A 293 15.04 -4.19 -5.20
C ILE A 293 13.88 -3.65 -6.06
N GLY A 294 12.94 -2.93 -5.45
CA GLY A 294 11.85 -2.27 -6.17
C GLY A 294 12.37 -1.24 -7.19
N LEU A 295 13.32 -0.38 -6.80
CA LEU A 295 13.93 0.59 -7.71
C LEU A 295 14.68 -0.07 -8.87
N VAL A 296 15.42 -1.14 -8.59
CA VAL A 296 16.10 -1.95 -9.62
C VAL A 296 15.07 -2.55 -10.58
N TYR A 297 13.93 -3.04 -10.08
CA TYR A 297 12.86 -3.54 -10.92
C TYR A 297 12.31 -2.46 -11.87
N VAL A 298 12.06 -1.24 -11.36
CA VAL A 298 11.62 -0.10 -12.19
C VAL A 298 12.66 0.21 -13.28
N PHE A 299 13.95 0.21 -12.91
CA PHE A 299 15.04 0.48 -13.84
C PHE A 299 15.17 -0.58 -14.94
N ILE A 300 15.15 -1.88 -14.58
CA ILE A 300 15.19 -3.00 -15.53
C ILE A 300 13.99 -2.95 -16.48
N SER A 301 12.82 -2.58 -15.95
CA SER A 301 11.60 -2.42 -16.74
C SER A 301 11.60 -1.16 -17.61
N LYS A 302 12.63 -0.30 -17.53
CA LYS A 302 12.72 1.01 -18.21
C LYS A 302 11.55 1.95 -17.87
N GLY A 303 11.01 1.83 -16.66
CA GLY A 303 9.92 2.67 -16.18
C GLY A 303 10.33 4.11 -15.90
N VAL A 304 9.39 5.02 -16.15
CA VAL A 304 9.49 6.43 -15.78
C VAL A 304 8.78 6.64 -14.44
N MET A 305 9.49 7.17 -13.45
CA MET A 305 8.96 7.44 -12.12
C MET A 305 7.83 8.48 -12.16
N ASN A 306 6.76 8.17 -11.44
CA ASN A 306 5.58 9.00 -11.27
C ASN A 306 4.90 8.68 -9.94
N GLY A 307 3.84 9.41 -9.60
CA GLY A 307 3.14 9.24 -8.32
C GLY A 307 2.75 7.79 -8.00
N PRO A 308 2.08 7.06 -8.92
CA PRO A 308 1.77 5.64 -8.74
C PRO A 308 2.98 4.73 -8.44
N ILE A 309 4.10 4.89 -9.17
CA ILE A 309 5.30 4.07 -8.93
C ILE A 309 5.94 4.42 -7.59
N VAL A 310 6.03 5.71 -7.23
CA VAL A 310 6.50 6.14 -5.90
C VAL A 310 5.66 5.47 -4.81
N GLY A 311 4.33 5.47 -4.98
CA GLY A 311 3.45 4.86 -3.99
C GLY A 311 3.57 3.34 -3.91
N ALA A 312 3.81 2.66 -5.04
CA ALA A 312 4.07 1.22 -5.06
C ALA A 312 5.40 0.87 -4.36
N LEU A 313 6.47 1.65 -4.58
CA LEU A 313 7.76 1.48 -3.91
C LEU A 313 7.64 1.69 -2.40
N LEU A 314 6.99 2.77 -1.96
CA LEU A 314 6.75 3.02 -0.54
C LEU A 314 5.92 1.89 0.09
N THR A 315 4.96 1.34 -0.64
CA THR A 315 4.18 0.19 -0.17
C THR A 315 5.04 -1.06 -0.01
N ILE A 316 5.95 -1.37 -0.94
CA ILE A 316 6.92 -2.45 -0.75
C ILE A 316 7.76 -2.19 0.49
N ILE A 317 8.33 -1.00 0.63
CA ILE A 317 9.17 -0.61 1.78
C ILE A 317 8.37 -0.83 3.08
N GLY A 318 7.14 -0.32 3.16
CA GLY A 318 6.26 -0.49 4.31
C GLY A 318 5.99 -1.95 4.67
N PHE A 319 5.51 -2.75 3.72
CA PHE A 319 5.22 -4.18 3.95
C PHE A 319 6.47 -5.04 4.10
N SER A 320 7.66 -4.51 3.86
CA SER A 320 8.91 -5.17 4.20
C SER A 320 9.22 -5.12 5.71
N SER A 321 8.37 -4.44 6.49
CA SER A 321 8.29 -4.67 7.94
C SER A 321 7.31 -5.77 8.34
N PHE A 322 6.51 -6.27 7.40
CA PHE A 322 5.38 -7.15 7.65
C PHE A 322 5.19 -8.16 6.50
N GLY A 323 6.00 -9.22 6.50
CA GLY A 323 5.86 -10.37 5.61
C GLY A 323 6.65 -10.35 4.30
N LYS A 324 7.24 -9.22 3.87
CA LYS A 324 8.01 -9.15 2.60
C LYS A 324 9.51 -9.14 2.79
N HIS A 325 10.22 -10.02 2.08
CA HIS A 325 11.67 -10.04 2.05
C HIS A 325 12.20 -10.52 0.69
N PRO A 326 13.50 -10.39 0.39
CA PRO A 326 14.01 -10.67 -0.96
C PRO A 326 13.66 -12.08 -1.46
N ARG A 327 13.84 -13.10 -0.61
CA ARG A 327 13.60 -14.50 -0.98
C ARG A 327 12.15 -14.83 -1.37
N ASN A 328 11.15 -14.13 -0.84
CA ASN A 328 9.75 -14.43 -1.12
C ASN A 328 9.14 -13.43 -2.16
N CYS A 329 9.69 -12.22 -2.28
CA CYS A 329 9.22 -11.24 -3.26
C CYS A 329 9.83 -11.42 -4.66
N ILE A 330 11.12 -11.77 -4.77
CA ILE A 330 11.79 -11.88 -6.08
C ILE A 330 11.09 -12.88 -7.01
N PRO A 331 10.68 -14.09 -6.56
CA PRO A 331 9.93 -15.01 -7.42
C PRO A 331 8.65 -14.39 -7.99
N VAL A 332 7.90 -13.62 -7.18
CA VAL A 332 6.68 -12.96 -7.63
C VAL A 332 6.97 -11.87 -8.66
N LEU A 333 7.99 -11.04 -8.43
CA LEU A 333 8.44 -10.02 -9.38
C LEU A 333 8.85 -10.62 -10.72
N LEU A 334 9.63 -11.71 -10.70
CA LEU A 334 10.03 -12.44 -11.90
C LEU A 334 8.82 -13.05 -12.62
N GLY A 335 7.84 -13.56 -11.88
CA GLY A 335 6.60 -14.09 -12.45
C GLY A 335 5.82 -13.04 -13.23
N VAL A 336 5.70 -11.83 -12.68
CA VAL A 336 5.07 -10.70 -13.38
C VAL A 336 5.89 -10.26 -14.60
N PHE A 337 7.22 -10.20 -14.47
CA PHE A 337 8.09 -9.84 -15.59
C PHE A 337 7.96 -10.84 -16.77
N ILE A 338 7.97 -12.14 -16.47
CA ILE A 338 7.74 -13.20 -17.47
C ILE A 338 6.35 -13.04 -18.12
N ALA A 339 5.31 -12.81 -17.31
CA ALA A 339 3.96 -12.60 -17.83
C ALA A 339 3.87 -11.37 -18.74
N SER A 340 4.56 -10.27 -18.42
CA SER A 340 4.53 -9.06 -19.25
C SER A 340 5.15 -9.28 -20.63
N ILE A 341 6.25 -10.05 -20.71
CA ILE A 341 6.89 -10.39 -21.99
C ILE A 341 5.96 -11.29 -22.84
N LEU A 342 5.25 -12.23 -22.22
CA LEU A 342 4.42 -13.21 -22.93
C LEU A 342 3.03 -12.68 -23.31
N ASN A 343 2.40 -11.86 -22.47
CA ASN A 343 1.03 -11.39 -22.66
C ASN A 343 0.93 -10.02 -23.34
N VAL A 344 1.97 -9.64 -24.10
CA VAL A 344 2.04 -8.40 -24.91
C VAL A 344 1.78 -7.08 -24.17
N TRP A 345 1.90 -7.05 -22.83
CA TRP A 345 1.84 -5.79 -22.08
C TRP A 345 3.23 -5.15 -21.99
N ASP A 346 3.29 -3.85 -22.26
CA ASP A 346 4.55 -3.10 -22.19
C ASP A 346 5.13 -3.13 -20.77
N THR A 347 6.32 -3.72 -20.64
CA THR A 347 7.07 -3.84 -19.38
C THR A 347 7.37 -2.49 -18.75
N SER A 348 7.53 -1.44 -19.57
CA SER A 348 7.82 -0.08 -19.11
C SER A 348 6.59 0.70 -18.66
N SER A 349 5.39 0.18 -18.92
CA SER A 349 4.15 0.84 -18.53
C SER A 349 4.00 0.90 -17.00
N THR A 350 3.44 2.02 -16.53
CA THR A 350 3.19 2.24 -15.10
C THR A 350 2.29 1.15 -14.51
N THR A 351 1.25 0.73 -15.24
CA THR A 351 0.31 -0.31 -14.81
C THR A 351 0.99 -1.66 -14.58
N VAL A 352 1.90 -2.08 -15.47
CA VAL A 352 2.64 -3.34 -15.31
C VAL A 352 3.64 -3.25 -14.15
N ILE A 353 4.35 -2.12 -14.03
CA ILE A 353 5.32 -1.92 -12.95
C ILE A 353 4.62 -1.93 -11.58
N ILE A 354 3.53 -1.18 -11.41
CA ILE A 354 2.81 -1.21 -10.14
C ILE A 354 2.17 -2.58 -9.87
N ALA A 355 1.72 -3.31 -10.90
CA ALA A 355 1.24 -4.69 -10.73
C ALA A 355 2.36 -5.61 -10.23
N ALA A 356 3.59 -5.47 -10.73
CA ALA A 356 4.73 -6.21 -10.18
C ALA A 356 4.99 -5.86 -8.71
N LEU A 357 5.10 -4.56 -8.43
CA LEU A 357 5.48 -4.08 -7.11
C LEU A 357 4.41 -4.40 -6.06
N PHE A 358 3.13 -4.20 -6.37
CA PHE A 358 2.01 -4.56 -5.50
C PHE A 358 1.76 -6.07 -5.45
N GLY A 359 2.03 -6.79 -6.55
CA GLY A 359 1.91 -8.23 -6.65
C GLY A 359 2.71 -9.00 -5.62
N THR A 360 3.82 -8.42 -5.12
CA THR A 360 4.57 -8.93 -3.97
C THR A 360 3.74 -9.11 -2.70
N SER A 361 2.48 -8.67 -2.64
CA SER A 361 1.51 -9.12 -1.64
C SER A 361 1.30 -10.64 -1.62
N LEU A 362 1.60 -11.35 -2.71
CA LEU A 362 1.58 -12.82 -2.83
C LEU A 362 2.90 -13.47 -2.42
N ALA A 363 3.86 -12.70 -1.93
CA ALA A 363 5.13 -13.23 -1.43
C ALA A 363 4.98 -14.41 -0.45
N PRO A 364 3.97 -14.46 0.44
CA PRO A 364 3.78 -15.63 1.30
C PRO A 364 3.64 -16.97 0.55
N ILE A 365 3.09 -16.97 -0.67
CA ILE A 365 2.98 -18.18 -1.50
C ILE A 365 4.37 -18.69 -1.89
N ALA A 366 5.26 -17.78 -2.30
CA ALA A 366 6.64 -18.14 -2.61
C ALA A 366 7.42 -18.61 -1.36
N GLY A 367 7.14 -17.99 -0.21
CA GLY A 367 7.78 -18.34 1.06
C GLY A 367 7.39 -19.72 1.59
N ASP A 368 6.16 -20.18 1.35
CA ASP A 368 5.64 -21.43 1.91
C ASP A 368 5.57 -22.61 0.92
N TYR A 369 5.40 -22.32 -0.38
CA TYR A 369 5.32 -23.33 -1.45
C TYR A 369 6.53 -23.28 -2.41
N GLY A 370 7.46 -22.35 -2.21
CA GLY A 370 8.70 -22.26 -2.98
C GLY A 370 8.62 -21.38 -4.23
N VAL A 371 9.76 -21.30 -4.92
CA VAL A 371 10.01 -20.34 -6.00
C VAL A 371 9.04 -20.49 -7.17
N ILE A 372 8.75 -21.72 -7.59
CA ILE A 372 7.86 -22.00 -8.74
C ILE A 372 6.45 -21.47 -8.48
N SER A 373 5.90 -21.74 -7.30
CA SER A 373 4.58 -21.22 -6.91
C SER A 373 4.57 -19.70 -6.81
N GLY A 374 5.68 -19.09 -6.39
CA GLY A 374 5.86 -17.64 -6.42
C GLY A 374 5.84 -17.05 -7.84
N LEU A 375 6.55 -17.68 -8.78
CA LEU A 375 6.55 -17.30 -10.20
C LEU A 375 5.13 -17.41 -10.78
N LEU A 376 4.44 -18.52 -10.53
CA LEU A 376 3.06 -18.73 -10.98
C LEU A 376 2.10 -17.69 -10.39
N ALA A 377 2.21 -17.40 -9.10
CA ALA A 377 1.38 -16.40 -8.42
C ALA A 377 1.58 -15.01 -9.05
N GLY A 378 2.82 -14.61 -9.32
CA GLY A 378 3.12 -13.35 -10.02
C GLY A 378 2.58 -13.33 -11.45
N PHE A 379 2.75 -14.42 -12.18
CA PHE A 379 2.28 -14.54 -13.56
C PHE A 379 0.76 -14.35 -13.68
N LEU A 380 0.00 -15.08 -12.85
CA LEU A 380 -1.45 -15.00 -12.82
C LEU A 380 -1.92 -13.64 -12.29
N HIS A 381 -1.22 -13.07 -11.31
CA HIS A 381 -1.54 -11.77 -10.75
C HIS A 381 -1.56 -10.67 -11.80
N LEU A 382 -0.56 -10.61 -12.69
CA LEU A 382 -0.53 -9.60 -13.75
C LEU A 382 -1.81 -9.69 -14.59
N SER A 383 -2.16 -10.89 -15.05
CA SER A 383 -3.34 -11.13 -15.88
C SER A 383 -4.64 -10.71 -15.19
N VAL A 384 -4.81 -11.04 -13.90
CA VAL A 384 -5.99 -10.63 -13.14
C VAL A 384 -6.00 -9.11 -12.93
N SER A 385 -4.88 -8.51 -12.53
CA SER A 385 -4.79 -7.08 -12.21
C SER A 385 -5.14 -6.17 -13.39
N MET A 386 -4.79 -6.58 -14.61
CA MET A 386 -5.09 -5.83 -15.83
C MET A 386 -6.57 -5.89 -16.22
N ASN A 387 -7.36 -6.81 -15.66
CA ASN A 387 -8.73 -7.07 -16.09
C ASN A 387 -9.80 -6.78 -15.02
N VAL A 388 -9.47 -6.85 -13.72
CA VAL A 388 -10.50 -6.70 -12.67
C VAL A 388 -10.87 -5.26 -12.32
N GLY A 389 -10.13 -4.26 -12.81
CA GLY A 389 -10.39 -2.84 -12.54
C GLY A 389 -11.79 -2.37 -12.97
N VAL A 390 -12.36 -3.02 -14.01
CA VAL A 390 -13.72 -2.76 -14.52
C VAL A 390 -14.81 -3.14 -13.51
N LEU A 391 -14.55 -4.12 -12.64
CA LEU A 391 -15.53 -4.63 -11.69
C LEU A 391 -15.87 -3.58 -10.65
N HIS A 392 -14.90 -2.78 -10.22
CA HIS A 392 -15.06 -1.72 -9.23
C HIS A 392 -14.95 -0.31 -9.84
N GLY A 393 -14.99 -0.20 -11.18
CA GLY A 393 -15.00 1.08 -11.90
C GLY A 393 -13.84 2.02 -11.58
N GLY A 394 -12.65 1.48 -11.28
CA GLY A 394 -11.47 2.29 -10.92
C GLY A 394 -11.53 2.99 -9.55
N MET A 395 -12.56 2.74 -8.73
CA MET A 395 -12.73 3.39 -7.41
C MET A 395 -11.81 2.82 -6.32
N ASN A 396 -11.40 1.56 -6.45
CA ASN A 396 -10.48 0.92 -5.51
C ASN A 396 -9.04 1.18 -5.94
N LEU A 397 -8.35 2.04 -5.18
CA LEU A 397 -6.90 2.27 -5.36
C LEU A 397 -6.10 0.98 -5.18
N TYR A 398 -6.62 0.03 -4.39
CA TYR A 398 -5.98 -1.25 -4.14
C TYR A 398 -6.47 -2.33 -5.11
N ASN A 399 -6.67 -2.00 -6.39
CA ASN A 399 -6.95 -2.97 -7.46
C ASN A 399 -6.02 -4.19 -7.41
N ASN A 400 -4.73 -3.95 -7.15
CA ASN A 400 -3.76 -5.03 -6.99
C ASN A 400 -4.00 -5.85 -5.73
N GLY A 401 -4.42 -5.25 -4.61
CA GLY A 401 -4.83 -5.99 -3.41
C GLY A 401 -6.10 -6.84 -3.62
N PHE A 402 -7.03 -6.35 -4.44
CA PHE A 402 -8.18 -7.13 -4.90
C PHE A 402 -7.75 -8.33 -5.73
N SER A 403 -6.86 -8.09 -6.70
CA SER A 403 -6.31 -9.12 -7.58
C SER A 403 -5.52 -10.18 -6.82
N THR A 404 -4.66 -9.79 -5.88
CA THR A 404 -3.89 -10.75 -5.08
C THR A 404 -4.78 -11.54 -4.13
N GLY A 405 -5.84 -10.96 -3.58
CA GLY A 405 -6.83 -11.71 -2.80
C GLY A 405 -7.53 -12.80 -3.62
N ILE A 406 -7.93 -12.49 -4.87
CA ILE A 406 -8.51 -13.48 -5.81
C ILE A 406 -7.51 -14.61 -6.08
N ILE A 407 -6.27 -14.26 -6.46
CA ILE A 407 -5.23 -15.25 -6.75
C ILE A 407 -4.93 -16.11 -5.54
N ALA A 408 -4.76 -15.53 -4.35
CA ALA A 408 -4.47 -16.31 -3.15
C ALA A 408 -5.64 -17.23 -2.77
N THR A 409 -6.88 -16.76 -2.86
CA THR A 409 -8.08 -17.58 -2.58
C THR A 409 -8.18 -18.78 -3.52
N MET A 410 -7.79 -18.62 -4.78
CA MET A 410 -7.84 -19.69 -5.78
C MET A 410 -6.62 -20.63 -5.71
N LEU A 411 -5.41 -20.05 -5.63
CA LEU A 411 -4.17 -20.80 -5.84
C LEU A 411 -3.75 -21.60 -4.59
N VAL A 412 -4.00 -21.08 -3.39
CA VAL A 412 -3.60 -21.74 -2.13
C VAL A 412 -4.23 -23.13 -1.97
N PRO A 413 -5.57 -23.31 -2.13
CA PRO A 413 -6.17 -24.63 -2.05
C PRO A 413 -5.61 -25.63 -3.08
N ILE A 414 -5.28 -25.15 -4.28
CA ILE A 414 -4.69 -25.99 -5.34
C ILE A 414 -3.29 -26.46 -4.93
N LEU A 415 -2.46 -25.55 -4.44
CA LEU A 415 -1.09 -25.87 -4.00
C LEU A 415 -1.07 -26.81 -2.79
N ASP A 416 -2.04 -26.69 -1.88
CA ASP A 416 -2.16 -27.58 -0.73
C ASP A 416 -2.39 -29.04 -1.10
N VAL A 417 -3.11 -29.32 -2.19
CA VAL A 417 -3.30 -30.70 -2.69
C VAL A 417 -1.96 -31.34 -3.03
N PHE A 418 -1.07 -30.60 -3.68
CA PHE A 418 0.25 -31.11 -4.05
C PHE A 418 1.19 -31.21 -2.85
N LYS A 419 1.20 -30.21 -1.96
CA LYS A 419 2.03 -30.23 -0.75
C LYS A 419 1.70 -31.38 0.21
N ARG A 420 0.44 -31.80 0.28
CA ARG A 420 0.01 -32.97 1.09
C ARG A 420 0.40 -34.31 0.49
N ARG A 421 0.78 -34.36 -0.80
CA ARG A 421 1.22 -35.59 -1.47
C ARG A 421 2.71 -35.86 -1.28
N ASP A 422 3.49 -34.80 -1.08
CA ASP A 422 4.94 -34.85 -0.90
C ASP A 422 5.38 -35.03 0.57
N ASN A 423 4.44 -34.88 1.52
CA ASN A 423 4.60 -35.23 2.94
C ASN A 423 3.89 -36.54 3.24
#